data_AF-A0A963HGG9-F1
#
_entry.id   AF-A0A963HGG9-F1
#
_cell.length_a   1.000
_cell.length_b   1.000
_cell.length_c   1.000
_cell.angle_alpha   90.00
_cell.angle_beta   90.00
_cell.angle_gamma   90.00
#
_symmetry.space_group_name_H-M   'P 1'
#
loop_
_entity.id
_entity.type
_entity.pdbx_description
1 polymer ?
#
loop_
_entity_poly.entity_id
_entity_poly.type
_entity_poly.pdbx_seq_one_letter_code
_entity_poly.pdbx_strand_id
1 'polypeptide(L)'
;MDLARILRHFATTSAHVRRAFPAAAMRSIEQAIAASEATHPGEIRFVVEGALDGVPLLRGQTARERAIELFARLHVWDTEHNT
;
A
#
# COMPACT_ATOMS: atom_id res chain seq x y z
N MET A 1 0.82 -21.27 12.10
CA MET A 1 0.08 -20.75 10.93
C MET A 1 -1.37 -20.56 11.33
N ASP A 2 -1.91 -19.35 11.18
CA ASP A 2 -3.26 -19.02 11.65
C ASP A 2 -4.27 -19.21 10.51
N LEU A 3 -5.03 -20.32 10.56
CA LEU A 3 -5.99 -20.70 9.51
C LEU A 3 -7.09 -19.65 9.31
N ALA A 4 -7.47 -18.91 10.36
CA ALA A 4 -8.42 -17.82 10.28
C ALA A 4 -7.86 -16.60 9.53
N ARG A 5 -6.54 -16.40 9.54
CA ARG A 5 -5.86 -15.36 8.75
C ARG A 5 -5.85 -15.71 7.26
N ILE A 6 -5.68 -16.98 6.93
CA ILE A 6 -5.71 -17.49 5.55
C ILE A 6 -7.12 -17.34 4.94
N LEU A 7 -8.16 -17.76 5.66
CA LEU A 7 -9.54 -17.66 5.19
C LEU A 7 -9.99 -16.20 4.98
N ARG A 8 -9.61 -15.29 5.88
CA ARG A 8 -9.86 -13.85 5.70
C ARG A 8 -9.12 -13.28 4.50
N HIS A 9 -7.93 -13.79 4.18
CA HIS A 9 -7.20 -13.40 2.97
C HIS A 9 -7.91 -13.83 1.69
N PHE A 10 -8.47 -15.04 1.63
CA PHE A 10 -9.26 -15.44 0.46
C PHE A 10 -10.51 -14.56 0.26
N ALA A 11 -11.04 -13.95 1.33
CA ALA A 11 -12.16 -13.03 1.23
C ALA A 11 -11.75 -11.62 0.73
N THR A 12 -10.52 -11.15 0.94
CA THR A 12 -10.09 -9.77 0.60
C THR A 12 -9.57 -9.65 -0.84
N THR A 13 -10.45 -9.82 -1.82
CA THR A 13 -10.12 -9.71 -3.25
C THR A 13 -9.86 -8.25 -3.70
N SER A 14 -9.31 -8.07 -4.90
CA SER A 14 -9.17 -6.73 -5.52
C SER A 14 -10.50 -5.98 -5.64
N ALA A 15 -11.64 -6.68 -5.65
CA ALA A 15 -12.97 -6.06 -5.62
C ALA A 15 -13.26 -5.37 -4.28
N HIS A 16 -12.80 -5.95 -3.16
CA HIS A 16 -12.92 -5.31 -1.84
C HIS A 16 -12.08 -4.04 -1.75
N VAL A 17 -10.85 -4.06 -2.28
CA VAL A 17 -9.99 -2.86 -2.36
C VAL A 17 -10.68 -1.77 -3.18
N ARG A 18 -11.18 -2.10 -4.38
CA ARG A 18 -11.90 -1.13 -5.23
C ARG A 18 -13.17 -0.58 -4.59
N ARG A 19 -13.82 -1.36 -3.72
CA ARG A 19 -15.00 -0.92 -2.97
C ARG A 19 -14.63 0.00 -1.80
N ALA A 20 -13.53 -0.30 -1.10
CA ALA A 20 -13.03 0.53 0.00
C ALA A 20 -12.42 1.84 -0.50
N PHE A 21 -11.75 1.79 -1.65
CA PHE A 21 -11.13 2.92 -2.33
C PHE A 21 -11.71 3.07 -3.74
N PRO A 22 -12.95 3.59 -3.86
CA PRO A 22 -13.52 3.92 -5.15
C PRO A 22 -12.72 5.04 -5.82
N ALA A 23 -12.89 5.21 -7.13
CA ALA A 23 -12.14 6.20 -7.91
C ALA A 23 -12.25 7.63 -7.36
N ALA A 24 -13.39 7.99 -6.75
CA ALA A 24 -13.54 9.28 -6.09
C ALA A 24 -12.62 9.44 -4.88
N ALA A 25 -12.50 8.41 -4.04
CA ALA A 25 -11.61 8.43 -2.88
C ALA A 25 -10.13 8.50 -3.31
N MET A 26 -9.75 7.72 -4.33
CA MET A 26 -8.38 7.78 -4.88
C MET A 26 -8.03 9.18 -5.38
N ARG A 27 -8.94 9.84 -6.12
CA ARG A 27 -8.74 11.23 -6.56
C ARG A 27 -8.60 12.21 -5.40
N SER A 28 -9.40 12.07 -4.34
CA SER A 28 -9.27 12.92 -3.16
C SER A 28 -7.93 12.72 -2.45
N ILE A 29 -7.43 11.48 -2.38
CA ILE A 29 -6.11 11.16 -1.83
C ILE A 29 -5.01 11.79 -2.69
N GLU A 30 -5.08 11.63 -4.01
CA GLU A 30 -4.12 12.24 -4.96
C GLU A 30 -4.07 13.76 -4.80
N GLN A 31 -5.22 14.42 -4.69
CA GLN A 31 -5.30 15.87 -4.48
C GLN A 31 -4.69 16.30 -3.13
N ALA A 32 -4.95 15.55 -2.07
CA ALA A 32 -4.40 15.83 -0.74
C ALA A 32 -2.87 15.66 -0.73
N ILE A 33 -2.35 14.63 -1.41
CA ILE A 33 -0.91 14.40 -1.58
C ILE A 33 -0.29 15.58 -2.34
N ALA A 34 -0.83 15.93 -3.51
CA ALA A 34 -0.30 17.02 -4.33
C ALA A 34 -0.31 18.38 -3.57
N ALA A 35 -1.36 18.63 -2.78
CA ALA A 35 -1.42 19.83 -1.94
C ALA A 35 -0.35 19.82 -0.82
N SER A 36 -0.04 18.66 -0.25
CA SER A 36 1.01 18.51 0.77
C SER A 36 2.40 18.72 0.16
N GLU A 37 2.69 18.04 -0.95
CA GLU A 37 3.98 18.11 -1.66
C GLU A 37 4.26 19.52 -2.23
N ALA A 38 3.22 20.33 -2.50
CA ALA A 38 3.41 21.73 -2.84
C ALA A 38 4.01 22.58 -1.70
N THR A 39 3.98 22.08 -0.46
CA THR A 39 4.47 22.80 0.73
C THR A 39 5.82 22.28 1.25
N HIS A 40 6.30 21.14 0.75
CA HIS A 40 7.54 20.51 1.22
C HIS A 40 8.19 19.63 0.15
N PRO A 41 9.52 19.39 0.20
CA PRO A 41 10.21 18.54 -0.78
C PRO A 41 9.97 17.04 -0.59
N GLY A 42 9.28 16.62 0.47
CA GLY A 42 8.95 15.21 0.69
C GLY A 42 7.95 14.69 -0.35
N GLU A 43 8.16 13.47 -0.83
CA GLU A 43 7.23 12.76 -1.73
C GLU A 43 6.41 11.72 -0.94
N ILE A 44 5.12 11.59 -1.27
CA ILE A 44 4.17 10.71 -0.59
C ILE A 44 3.58 9.73 -1.60
N ARG A 45 3.71 8.43 -1.32
CA ARG A 45 3.10 7.37 -2.12
C ARG A 45 2.06 6.58 -1.33
N PHE A 46 0.82 6.61 -1.79
CA PHE A 46 -0.27 5.82 -1.20
C PHE A 46 -0.43 4.48 -1.93
N VAL A 47 -0.27 3.37 -1.20
CA VAL A 47 -0.37 2.01 -1.75
C VAL A 47 -1.39 1.23 -0.96
N VAL A 48 -2.36 0.64 -1.67
CA VAL A 48 -3.34 -0.27 -1.07
C VAL A 48 -3.17 -1.64 -1.71
N GLU A 49 -2.76 -2.61 -0.91
CA GLU A 49 -2.76 -4.00 -1.30
C GLU A 49 -4.02 -4.69 -0.76
N GLY A 50 -4.61 -5.55 -1.61
CA GLY A 50 -5.64 -6.49 -1.16
C GLY A 50 -5.00 -7.65 -0.39
N ALA A 51 -5.66 -8.80 -0.36
CA ALA A 51 -5.02 -10.01 0.16
C ALA A 51 -3.65 -10.20 -0.50
N LEU A 52 -2.62 -10.29 0.33
CA LEU A 52 -1.25 -10.55 -0.09
C LEU A 52 -1.26 -11.82 -0.95
N ASP A 53 -0.68 -11.73 -2.15
CA ASP A 53 -0.42 -12.91 -2.99
C ASP A 53 0.20 -14.00 -2.10
N GLY A 54 -0.34 -15.21 -2.09
CA GLY A 54 -0.30 -16.13 -0.94
C GLY A 54 1.06 -16.56 -0.37
N VAL A 55 2.20 -16.19 -0.98
CA VAL A 55 3.55 -16.57 -0.51
C VAL A 55 3.98 -15.80 0.76
N PRO A 56 3.94 -14.46 0.82
CA PRO A 56 4.20 -13.69 2.05
C PRO A 56 3.25 -14.00 3.23
N LEU A 57 1.99 -14.38 2.96
CA LEU A 57 1.05 -14.74 4.01
C LEU A 57 1.47 -16.03 4.76
N LEU A 58 1.99 -17.01 4.02
CA LEU A 58 2.47 -18.28 4.58
C LEU A 58 3.71 -18.12 5.46
N ARG A 59 4.49 -17.05 5.27
CA ARG A 59 5.68 -16.74 6.08
C ARG A 59 5.40 -15.89 7.31
N GLY A 60 4.15 -15.50 7.55
CA GLY A 60 3.79 -14.68 8.71
C GLY A 60 4.28 -13.24 8.63
N GLN A 61 4.55 -12.73 7.43
CA GLN A 61 5.01 -11.35 7.23
C GLN A 61 4.06 -10.34 7.88
N THR A 62 4.63 -9.41 8.62
CA THR A 62 3.91 -8.29 9.25
C THR A 62 3.61 -7.19 8.23
N ALA A 63 2.61 -6.36 8.51
CA ALA A 63 2.29 -5.20 7.68
C ALA A 63 3.49 -4.23 7.55
N ARG A 64 4.30 -4.11 8.61
CA ARG A 64 5.51 -3.27 8.61
C ARG A 64 6.58 -3.81 7.67
N GLU A 65 6.88 -5.10 7.73
CA GLU A 65 7.84 -5.73 6.82
C GLU A 65 7.40 -5.60 5.37
N ARG A 66 6.10 -5.77 5.09
CA ARG A 66 5.56 -5.57 3.75
C ARG A 66 5.68 -4.13 3.27
N ALA A 67 5.38 -3.16 4.14
CA ALA A 67 5.52 -1.75 3.82
C ALA A 67 6.98 -1.40 3.46
N ILE A 68 7.97 -1.97 4.17
CA ILE A 68 9.39 -1.80 3.86
C ILE A 68 9.74 -2.40 2.50
N GLU A 69 9.25 -3.59 2.18
CA GLU A 69 9.47 -4.19 0.85
C GLU A 69 8.87 -3.35 -0.27
N LEU A 70 7.65 -2.83 -0.10
CA LEU A 70 7.00 -1.98 -1.08
C LEU A 70 7.75 -0.66 -1.26
N PHE A 71 8.20 -0.06 -0.16
CA PHE A 71 9.00 1.16 -0.17
C PHE A 71 10.26 0.99 -1.02
N ALA A 72 10.98 -0.13 -0.84
CA ALA A 72 12.16 -0.45 -1.65
C ALA A 72 11.78 -0.75 -3.11
N ARG A 73 10.77 -1.59 -3.35
CA ARG A 73 10.35 -2.05 -4.69
C ARG A 73 9.83 -0.92 -5.58
N LEU A 74 9.11 0.03 -4.99
CA LEU A 74 8.56 1.18 -5.69
C LEU A 74 9.54 2.35 -5.76
N HIS A 75 10.79 2.15 -5.29
CA HIS A 75 11.84 3.16 -5.23
C HIS A 75 11.38 4.46 -4.58
N VAL A 76 10.58 4.37 -3.52
CA VAL A 76 10.04 5.57 -2.83
C VAL A 76 11.16 6.39 -2.17
N TRP A 77 12.31 5.76 -1.92
CA TRP A 77 13.51 6.43 -1.43
C TRP A 77 14.23 7.24 -2.50
N ASP A 78 14.02 6.95 -3.78
CA ASP A 78 14.70 7.60 -4.90
C ASP A 78 13.98 8.89 -5.30
N THR A 79 13.98 9.84 -4.37
CA THR A 79 13.47 11.20 -4.60
C THR A 79 14.54 12.05 -5.25
N GLU A 80 14.15 13.11 -5.96
CA GLU A 80 15.08 14.04 -6.64
C GLU A 80 16.19 14.59 -5.72
N HIS A 81 15.94 14.66 -4.41
CA HIS A 81 16.86 15.20 -3.41
C HIS A 81 17.70 14.15 -2.66
N ASN A 82 17.69 12.87 -3.07
CA ASN A 82 18.48 11.83 -2.41
C ASN A 82 19.92 11.79 -2.93
N THR A 83 20.79 12.62 -2.34
CA THR A 83 22.24 12.69 -2.61
C THR A 83 23.07 12.08 -1.50
#